data_AF-A0A535AG05-F1
#
_entry.id   AF-A0A535AG05-F1
#
_cell.length_a   1.000
_cell.length_b   1.000
_cell.length_c   1.000
_cell.angle_alpha   90.00
_cell.angle_beta   90.00
_cell.angle_gamma   90.00
#
_symmetry.space_group_name_H-M   'P 1'
#
loop_
_entity.id
_entity.type
_entity.pdbx_description
1 polymer ?
#
loop_
_entity_poly.entity_id
_entity_poly.type
_entity_poly.pdbx_seq_one_letter_code
_entity_poly.pdbx_strand_id
1 'polypeptide(L)'
;MPDRARRQIAAWLVIGLLLAACSPSSSPSASQGASASPSASPVPSAGVGDIVPAPGSSSEVYRPKPGAIVVAIDAGHGGCLDWGVPDPLKRGPAYAEKTMTLAIALKLRSLLEAQGITVVLTRQTDVALAGDYYPDLG
;
A
#
# COMPACT_ATOMS: atom_id res chain seq x y z
N MET A 1 16.47 23.57 59.89
CA MET A 1 17.03 22.93 58.68
C MET A 1 17.51 21.55 59.12
N PRO A 2 16.84 20.43 58.75
CA PRO A 2 16.93 19.90 57.39
C PRO A 2 15.69 19.04 56.97
N ASP A 3 14.65 19.62 56.37
CA ASP A 3 13.48 18.85 55.88
C ASP A 3 13.15 19.05 54.39
N ARG A 4 14.10 19.64 53.64
CA ARG A 4 13.97 19.85 52.19
C ARG A 4 14.61 18.73 51.34
N ALA A 5 15.44 17.88 51.93
CA ALA A 5 16.22 16.87 51.20
C ALA A 5 15.47 15.54 50.97
N ARG A 6 14.38 15.26 51.71
CA ARG A 6 13.62 14.00 51.60
C ARG A 6 12.44 14.04 50.63
N ARG A 7 12.00 15.22 50.20
CA ARG A 7 10.91 15.39 49.21
C ARG A 7 11.38 15.48 47.76
N GLN A 8 12.69 15.57 47.53
CA GLN A 8 13.29 15.60 46.18
C GLN A 8 13.69 14.20 45.69
N ILE A 9 13.69 13.18 46.56
CA ILE A 9 14.06 11.80 46.21
C ILE A 9 12.86 10.98 45.69
N ALA A 10 11.62 11.40 46.00
CA ALA A 10 10.41 10.76 45.49
C ALA A 10 9.98 11.24 44.08
N ALA A 11 10.58 12.33 43.57
CA ALA A 11 10.25 12.87 42.24
C ALA A 11 11.16 12.35 41.11
N TRP A 12 12.19 11.56 41.41
CA TRP A 12 13.12 11.00 40.42
C TRP A 12 13.14 9.46 40.39
N LEU A 13 12.20 8.80 41.06
CA LEU A 13 12.01 7.33 41.02
C LEU A 13 10.72 6.89 40.30
N VAL A 14 9.92 7.82 39.76
CA VAL A 14 8.77 7.53 38.88
C VAL A 14 8.97 8.05 37.45
N ILE A 15 10.04 8.81 37.18
CA ILE A 15 10.48 9.24 35.83
C ILE A 15 11.70 8.42 35.35
N GLY A 16 11.98 7.27 36.00
CA GLY A 16 13.10 6.37 35.68
C GLY A 16 12.69 4.95 35.27
N LEU A 17 11.41 4.72 34.94
CA LEU A 17 10.87 3.39 34.60
C LEU A 17 10.08 3.36 33.28
N LEU A 18 10.37 4.25 32.33
CA LEU A 18 9.79 4.21 30.97
C LEU A 18 10.79 4.53 29.83
N LEU A 19 12.09 4.51 30.11
CA LEU A 19 13.16 4.68 29.12
C LEU A 19 14.31 3.69 29.40
N ALA A 20 14.06 2.40 29.19
CA ALA A 20 15.09 1.37 29.15
C ALA A 20 14.59 0.10 28.43
N ALA A 21 14.51 0.18 27.10
CA ALA A 21 14.58 -1.01 26.25
C ALA A 21 15.34 -0.65 24.96
N CYS A 22 16.59 -0.23 25.13
CA CYS A 22 17.59 -0.33 24.07
C CYS A 22 18.45 -1.55 24.36
N SER A 23 18.40 -2.55 23.47
CA SER A 23 19.61 -3.18 22.95
C SER A 23 19.27 -3.86 21.61
N PRO A 24 19.93 -3.45 20.52
CA PRO A 24 19.93 -4.19 19.26
C PRO A 24 21.05 -5.23 19.32
N SER A 25 20.72 -6.51 19.24
CA SER A 25 21.74 -7.55 19.21
C SER A 25 21.22 -8.81 18.56
N SER A 26 21.52 -8.96 17.27
CA SER A 26 22.13 -10.12 16.61
C SER A 26 21.87 -10.02 15.12
N SER A 27 22.88 -9.62 14.35
CA SER A 27 22.90 -9.80 12.90
C SER A 27 22.93 -11.30 12.58
N PRO A 28 21.97 -11.87 11.84
CA PRO A 28 22.22 -13.11 11.15
C PRO A 28 22.97 -12.80 9.83
N SER A 29 24.03 -13.56 9.65
CA SER A 29 24.87 -13.69 8.47
C SER A 29 24.11 -13.45 7.16
N ALA A 30 24.62 -12.54 6.34
CA ALA A 30 24.22 -12.41 4.94
C ALA A 30 24.52 -13.72 4.20
N SER A 31 23.50 -14.57 4.05
CA SER A 31 23.47 -15.55 2.97
C SER A 31 23.11 -14.77 1.70
N GLN A 32 24.13 -14.37 0.95
CA GLN A 32 23.98 -13.98 -0.45
C GLN A 32 23.57 -15.21 -1.25
N GLY A 33 22.29 -15.58 -1.17
CA GLY A 33 21.63 -16.27 -2.24
C GLY A 33 21.29 -15.22 -3.28
N ALA A 34 22.15 -15.05 -4.29
CA ALA A 34 21.81 -14.34 -5.51
C ALA A 34 20.68 -15.10 -6.21
N SER A 35 19.44 -14.89 -5.77
CA SER A 35 18.27 -15.24 -6.56
C SER A 35 18.14 -14.10 -7.56
N ALA A 36 18.74 -14.29 -8.73
CA ALA A 36 18.59 -13.39 -9.86
C ALA A 36 17.09 -13.21 -10.09
N SER A 37 16.58 -12.03 -9.74
CA SER A 37 15.30 -11.57 -10.26
C SER A 37 15.43 -11.71 -11.77
N PRO A 38 14.57 -12.47 -12.48
CA PRO A 38 14.60 -12.42 -13.92
C PRO A 38 14.42 -10.95 -14.28
N SER A 39 15.46 -10.40 -14.88
CA SER A 39 15.36 -9.15 -15.63
C SER A 39 14.34 -9.47 -16.71
N ALA A 40 13.07 -9.23 -16.40
CA ALA A 40 12.02 -9.24 -17.39
C ALA A 40 12.41 -8.11 -18.31
N SER A 41 13.14 -8.45 -19.38
CA SER A 41 13.28 -7.62 -20.56
C SER A 41 11.91 -7.01 -20.81
N PRO A 42 11.79 -5.69 -21.03
CA PRO A 42 10.52 -5.11 -21.38
C PRO A 42 10.01 -5.89 -22.58
N VAL A 43 8.97 -6.72 -22.37
CA VAL A 43 8.26 -7.33 -23.48
C VAL A 43 7.79 -6.13 -24.27
N PRO A 44 8.25 -5.94 -25.52
CA PRO A 44 7.71 -4.89 -26.36
C PRO A 44 6.21 -5.09 -26.31
N SER A 45 5.48 -4.07 -25.85
CA SER A 45 4.03 -4.07 -25.96
C SER A 45 3.77 -4.36 -27.43
N ALA A 46 3.39 -5.60 -27.74
CA ALA A 46 3.18 -6.02 -29.11
C ALA A 46 2.25 -4.97 -29.70
N GLY A 47 2.74 -4.25 -30.71
CA GLY A 47 1.99 -3.15 -31.28
C GLY A 47 0.60 -3.69 -31.56
N VAL A 48 -0.42 -3.05 -30.96
CA VAL A 48 -1.81 -3.40 -31.20
C VAL A 48 -1.94 -3.44 -32.71
N GLY A 49 -2.15 -4.63 -33.27
CA GLY A 49 -2.21 -4.81 -34.72
C GLY A 49 -3.25 -3.88 -35.33
N ASP A 50 -3.23 -3.75 -36.66
CA ASP A 50 -4.20 -2.90 -37.34
C ASP A 50 -5.63 -3.23 -36.90
N ILE A 51 -6.36 -2.20 -36.45
CA ILE A 51 -7.75 -2.34 -36.02
C ILE A 51 -8.58 -2.48 -37.30
N VAL A 52 -8.88 -3.72 -37.70
CA VAL A 52 -9.79 -4.02 -38.81
C VAL A 52 -11.23 -4.01 -38.28
N PRO A 53 -12.12 -3.14 -38.76
CA PRO A 53 -13.53 -3.19 -38.38
C PRO A 53 -14.14 -4.55 -38.73
N ALA A 54 -15.05 -5.03 -37.87
CA ALA A 54 -15.85 -6.21 -38.21
C ALA A 54 -16.64 -5.95 -39.52
N PRO A 55 -16.77 -6.94 -40.43
CA PRO A 55 -17.54 -6.78 -41.66
C PRO A 55 -18.96 -6.28 -41.37
N GLY A 56 -19.36 -5.17 -42.00
CA GLY A 56 -20.67 -4.53 -41.79
C GLY A 56 -20.74 -3.50 -40.66
N SER A 57 -19.63 -3.22 -39.96
CA SER A 57 -19.57 -2.12 -38.99
C SER A 57 -19.33 -0.78 -39.69
N SER A 58 -20.21 0.20 -39.44
CA SER A 58 -20.03 1.61 -39.82
C SER A 58 -19.47 2.47 -38.68
N SER A 59 -19.04 1.84 -37.58
CA SER A 59 -18.45 2.55 -36.45
C SER A 59 -17.15 3.23 -36.86
N GLU A 60 -17.01 4.49 -36.50
CA GLU A 60 -15.75 5.22 -36.68
C GLU A 60 -14.67 4.55 -35.83
N VAL A 61 -13.63 4.00 -36.47
CA VAL A 61 -12.47 3.44 -35.77
C VAL A 61 -11.64 4.60 -35.24
N TYR A 62 -11.89 4.98 -33.99
CA TYR A 62 -11.04 5.94 -33.30
C TYR A 62 -9.69 5.30 -32.99
N ARG A 63 -8.61 6.00 -33.35
CA ARG A 63 -7.29 5.63 -32.84
C ARG A 63 -7.30 5.71 -31.31
N PRO A 64 -6.65 4.77 -30.60
CA PRO A 64 -6.50 4.88 -29.16
C PRO A 64 -5.95 6.26 -28.80
N LYS A 65 -6.67 6.98 -27.93
CA LYS A 65 -6.26 8.28 -27.38
C LYS A 65 -6.17 8.16 -25.86
N PRO A 66 -5.11 7.52 -25.31
CA PRO A 66 -4.99 7.27 -23.87
C PRO A 66 -5.18 8.52 -23.01
N GLY A 67 -4.67 9.67 -23.45
CA GLY A 67 -4.80 10.94 -22.73
C GLY A 67 -6.22 11.51 -22.65
N ALA A 68 -7.20 10.92 -23.34
CA ALA A 68 -8.63 11.24 -23.16
C ALA A 68 -9.32 10.36 -22.12
N ILE A 69 -8.64 9.35 -21.58
CA ILE A 69 -9.18 8.39 -20.62
C ILE A 69 -8.71 8.77 -19.21
N VAL A 70 -9.67 8.84 -18.29
CA VAL A 70 -9.42 8.94 -16.85
C VAL A 70 -9.93 7.67 -16.18
N VAL A 71 -9.07 6.99 -15.42
CA VAL A 71 -9.42 5.80 -14.64
C VAL A 71 -9.39 6.14 -13.16
N ALA A 72 -10.51 5.94 -12.47
CA ALA A 72 -10.55 5.95 -11.02
C ALA A 72 -10.25 4.54 -10.49
N ILE A 73 -9.28 4.40 -9.59
CA ILE A 73 -8.96 3.14 -8.92
C ILE A 73 -9.28 3.29 -7.44
N ASP A 74 -10.17 2.44 -6.94
CA ASP A 74 -10.46 2.34 -5.52
C ASP A 74 -9.63 1.23 -4.88
N ALA A 75 -8.73 1.62 -3.98
CA ALA A 75 -8.03 0.66 -3.12
C ALA A 75 -8.93 0.40 -1.92
N GLY A 76 -9.69 -0.70 -1.96
CA GLY A 76 -10.65 -1.05 -0.90
C GLY A 76 -10.03 -1.10 0.50
N HIS A 77 -10.85 -0.83 1.51
CA HIS A 77 -10.48 -0.78 2.94
C HIS A 77 -9.40 0.26 3.27
N GLY A 78 -8.84 0.21 4.48
CA GLY A 78 -7.73 1.06 4.91
C GLY A 78 -7.92 1.65 6.31
N GLY A 79 -6.83 2.16 6.87
CA GLY A 79 -6.83 2.75 8.21
C GLY A 79 -6.71 1.71 9.32
N CYS A 80 -7.03 2.10 10.55
CA CYS A 80 -6.67 1.31 11.72
C CYS A 80 -7.62 0.13 11.94
N LEU A 81 -8.91 0.30 11.66
CA LEU A 81 -9.95 -0.67 12.03
C LEU A 81 -10.54 -1.43 10.84
N ASP A 82 -10.47 -0.88 9.62
CA ASP A 82 -10.97 -1.56 8.43
C ASP A 82 -9.84 -2.29 7.68
N TRP A 83 -9.63 -3.55 8.03
CA TRP A 83 -8.57 -4.40 7.48
C TRP A 83 -9.02 -5.12 6.20
N GLY A 84 -10.32 -5.15 5.93
CA GLY A 84 -10.94 -6.15 5.06
C GLY A 84 -10.71 -7.57 5.57
N VAL A 85 -10.69 -8.54 4.66
CA VAL A 85 -10.49 -9.96 5.01
C VAL A 85 -8.99 -10.23 5.26
N PRO A 86 -8.59 -10.69 6.47
CA PRO A 86 -7.22 -11.12 6.71
C PRO A 86 -6.96 -12.52 6.13
N ASP A 87 -5.72 -12.81 5.76
CA ASP A 87 -5.28 -14.16 5.41
C ASP A 87 -5.52 -15.14 6.59
N PRO A 88 -6.24 -16.26 6.38
CA PRO A 88 -6.59 -17.19 7.45
C PRO A 88 -5.39 -18.00 7.98
N LEU A 89 -4.30 -18.10 7.21
CA LEU A 89 -3.09 -18.86 7.54
C LEU A 89 -1.95 -17.95 8.02
N LYS A 90 -1.96 -16.67 7.65
CA LYS A 90 -0.94 -15.68 8.02
C LYS A 90 -1.56 -14.44 8.64
N ARG A 91 -1.30 -14.21 9.93
CA ARG A 91 -1.83 -13.05 10.65
C ARG A 91 -0.94 -11.81 10.48
N GLY A 92 -1.57 -10.65 10.52
CA GLY A 92 -0.91 -9.35 10.61
C GLY A 92 -1.31 -8.38 9.50
N PRO A 93 -1.09 -7.07 9.69
CA PRO A 93 -1.53 -6.03 8.73
C PRO A 93 -0.98 -6.25 7.32
N ALA A 94 0.21 -6.81 7.19
CA ALA A 94 0.85 -7.09 5.90
C ALA A 94 0.11 -8.14 5.06
N TYR A 95 -0.72 -8.97 5.68
CA TYR A 95 -1.51 -10.03 5.03
C TYR A 95 -3.02 -9.72 5.03
N ALA A 96 -3.39 -8.48 5.34
CA ALA A 96 -4.76 -8.01 5.27
C ALA A 96 -5.10 -7.55 3.84
N GLU A 97 -6.36 -7.72 3.46
CA GLU A 97 -6.89 -7.26 2.17
C GLU A 97 -6.52 -5.81 1.86
N LYS A 98 -6.65 -4.89 2.84
CA LYS A 98 -6.29 -3.46 2.68
C LYS A 98 -4.88 -3.21 2.15
N THR A 99 -3.93 -4.07 2.52
CA THR A 99 -2.52 -3.96 2.13
C THR A 99 -2.33 -4.44 0.70
N MET A 100 -2.97 -5.56 0.35
CA MET A 100 -2.91 -6.13 -0.99
C MET A 100 -3.60 -5.22 -2.00
N THR A 101 -4.79 -4.70 -1.68
CA THR A 101 -5.54 -3.78 -2.56
C THR A 101 -4.75 -2.50 -2.81
N LEU A 102 -4.10 -1.92 -1.79
CA LEU A 102 -3.25 -0.75 -1.95
C LEU A 102 -2.05 -1.03 -2.86
N ALA A 103 -1.34 -2.13 -2.62
CA ALA A 103 -0.18 -2.50 -3.43
C ALA A 103 -0.55 -2.74 -4.90
N ILE A 104 -1.67 -3.43 -5.15
CA ILE A 104 -2.21 -3.68 -6.48
C ILE A 104 -2.61 -2.35 -7.15
N ALA A 105 -3.34 -1.47 -6.44
CA ALA A 105 -3.78 -0.18 -6.98
C ALA A 105 -2.60 0.71 -7.39
N LEU A 106 -1.55 0.80 -6.56
CA LEU A 106 -0.34 1.57 -6.87
C LEU A 106 0.41 0.99 -8.08
N LYS A 107 0.48 -0.34 -8.18
CA LYS A 107 1.11 -1.00 -9.32
C LYS A 107 0.31 -0.78 -10.61
N LEU A 108 -1.01 -0.92 -10.56
CA LEU A 108 -1.90 -0.70 -11.69
C LEU A 108 -1.85 0.76 -12.16
N ARG A 109 -1.87 1.72 -11.24
CA ARG A 109 -1.66 3.15 -11.54
C ARG A 109 -0.41 3.35 -12.37
N SER A 110 0.73 2.85 -11.89
CA SER A 110 2.02 3.01 -12.57
C SER A 110 2.01 2.42 -13.98
N LEU A 111 1.35 1.28 -14.18
CA LEU A 111 1.23 0.64 -15.48
C LEU A 111 0.36 1.43 -16.46
N LEU A 112 -0.77 1.98 -15.99
CA LEU A 112 -1.68 2.79 -16.80
C LEU A 112 -1.10 4.16 -17.13
N GLU A 113 -0.47 4.82 -16.15
CA GLU A 113 0.23 6.10 -16.35
C GLU A 113 1.37 5.95 -17.37
N ALA A 114 2.11 4.84 -17.35
CA ALA A 114 3.13 4.53 -18.35
C ALA A 114 2.57 4.35 -19.77
N GLN A 115 1.25 4.11 -19.91
CA GLN A 115 0.55 4.05 -21.19
C GLN A 115 -0.11 5.38 -21.58
N GLY A 116 0.11 6.45 -20.81
CA GLY A 116 -0.45 7.78 -21.07
C GLY A 116 -1.91 7.95 -20.63
N ILE A 117 -2.41 7.06 -19.77
CA ILE A 117 -3.75 7.15 -19.17
C ILE A 117 -3.67 7.96 -17.88
N THR A 118 -4.63 8.86 -17.67
CA THR A 118 -4.73 9.59 -16.40
C THR A 118 -5.37 8.69 -15.35
N VAL A 119 -4.75 8.58 -14.18
CA VAL A 119 -5.27 7.74 -13.09
C VAL A 119 -5.47 8.56 -11.82
N VAL A 120 -6.61 8.35 -11.17
CA VAL A 120 -6.93 8.93 -9.86
C VAL A 120 -7.17 7.80 -8.88
N LEU A 121 -6.52 7.83 -7.71
CA LEU A 121 -6.78 6.87 -6.63
C LEU A 121 -7.65 7.50 -5.56
N THR A 122 -8.55 6.71 -4.99
CA THR A 122 -9.30 7.11 -3.78
C THR A 122 -8.38 7.25 -2.56
N ARG A 123 -7.34 6.41 -2.46
CA ARG A 123 -6.24 6.53 -1.48
C ARG A 123 -4.90 6.05 -2.04
N GLN A 124 -3.81 6.58 -1.51
CA GLN A 124 -2.43 6.20 -1.87
C GLN A 124 -1.61 5.69 -0.69
N THR A 125 -2.20 5.70 0.50
CA THR A 125 -1.61 5.27 1.77
C THR A 125 -2.63 4.42 2.54
N ASP A 126 -2.19 3.83 3.66
CA ASP A 126 -3.09 3.11 4.56
C ASP A 126 -3.85 4.12 5.44
N VAL A 127 -4.97 4.62 4.93
CA VAL A 127 -5.84 5.60 5.58
C VAL A 127 -7.30 5.18 5.43
N ALA A 128 -8.11 5.45 6.46
CA ALA A 128 -9.55 5.26 6.39
C ALA A 128 -10.19 6.40 5.59
N LEU A 129 -11.02 6.07 4.60
CA LEU A 129 -11.74 7.05 3.79
C LEU A 129 -13.13 7.39 4.34
N ALA A 130 -13.76 6.42 5.03
CA ALA A 130 -15.07 6.59 5.69
C ALA A 130 -14.96 6.81 7.22
N GLY A 131 -13.74 7.06 7.72
CA GLY A 131 -13.41 7.04 9.15
C GLY A 131 -13.18 5.62 9.67
N ASP A 132 -12.69 5.51 10.91
CA ASP A 132 -12.46 4.20 11.57
C ASP A 132 -13.75 3.60 12.16
N TYR A 133 -14.90 4.23 11.92
CA TYR A 133 -16.17 3.78 12.47
C TYR A 133 -16.72 2.65 11.60
N TYR A 134 -16.65 1.41 12.07
CA TYR A 134 -17.46 0.33 11.51
C TYR A 134 -18.90 0.57 11.98
N PRO A 135 -19.86 0.91 11.10
CA PRO A 135 -21.24 1.03 11.53
C PRO A 135 -21.73 -0.33 12.02
N ASP A 136 -22.57 -0.33 13.05
CA ASP A 136 -23.21 -1.55 13.54
C ASP A 136 -24.02 -2.17 12.39
N LEU A 137 -23.61 -3.35 11.90
CA LEU A 137 -24.18 -3.96 10.70
C LEU A 137 -25.51 -4.70 10.96
N GLY A 138 -26.06 -4.57 12.18
CA GLY A 138 -27.30 -5.21 12.62
C GLY A 138 -27.08 -6.62 13.17
#